data_AF-A0A151RA41-F1
#
_entry.id   AF-A0A151RA41-F1
#
_cell.length_a   1.000
_cell.length_b   1.000
_cell.length_c   1.000
_cell.angle_alpha   90.00
_cell.angle_beta   90.00
_cell.angle_gamma   90.00
#
_symmetry.space_group_name_H-M   'P 1'
#
loop_
_entity.id
_entity.type
_entity.pdbx_description
1 polymer ?
#
loop_
_entity_poly.entity_id
_entity_poly.type
_entity_poly.pdbx_seq_one_letter_code
_entity_poly.pdbx_strand_id
1 'polypeptide(L)'
;MEEYLQYMKTLRSQMNDMEDEAAKISVEEEMQLTNIRTLEKDIDLAKSGITQFKEDSEKMKAVKGEICSKILEKQKRIASLEFDISKLSQPELKAADVTALEEEYNALLSDKAGETEYLRSLEKQVEKLKEISHVVKCACGEEYTVAVNR
;
A
#
# COMPACT_ATOMS: atom_id res chain seq x y z
N MET A 1 44.79 -57.60 -82.69
CA MET A 1 43.73 -58.17 -81.83
C MET A 1 44.04 -57.90 -80.35
N GLU A 2 45.30 -58.05 -79.91
CA GLU A 2 45.79 -57.73 -78.56
C GLU A 2 45.48 -56.29 -78.07
N GLU A 3 45.79 -55.28 -78.89
CA GLU A 3 45.61 -53.86 -78.53
C GLU A 3 44.14 -53.48 -78.30
N TYR A 4 43.24 -54.02 -79.13
CA TYR A 4 41.80 -53.84 -78.97
C TYR A 4 41.30 -54.46 -77.65
N LEU A 5 41.80 -55.66 -77.32
CA LEU A 5 41.47 -56.31 -76.04
C LEU A 5 41.97 -55.50 -74.85
N GLN A 6 43.19 -54.95 -74.93
CA GLN A 6 43.75 -54.10 -73.89
C GLN A 6 42.94 -52.81 -73.72
N TYR A 7 42.54 -52.16 -74.82
CA TYR A 7 41.66 -50.99 -74.79
C TYR A 7 40.32 -51.29 -74.09
N MET A 8 39.68 -52.41 -74.44
CA MET A 8 38.40 -52.81 -73.82
C MET A 8 38.52 -53.10 -72.31
N LYS A 9 39.66 -53.66 -71.86
CA LYS A 9 39.93 -53.85 -70.42
C LYS A 9 40.07 -52.51 -69.69
N THR A 10 40.81 -51.56 -70.28
CA THR A 10 40.99 -50.22 -69.70
C THR A 10 39.66 -49.48 -69.61
N LEU A 11 38.87 -49.48 -70.67
CA LEU A 11 37.55 -48.83 -70.67
C LEU A 11 36.63 -49.42 -69.60
N ARG A 12 36.62 -50.75 -69.44
CA ARG A 12 35.84 -51.42 -68.37
C ARG A 12 36.30 -50.98 -66.98
N SER A 13 37.61 -50.92 -66.73
CA SER A 13 38.14 -50.45 -65.45
C SER A 13 37.68 -49.02 -65.17
N GLN A 14 37.81 -48.12 -66.14
CA GLN A 14 37.37 -46.73 -66.02
C GLN A 14 35.87 -46.61 -65.78
N MET A 15 35.06 -47.43 -66.46
CA MET A 15 33.61 -47.45 -66.22
C MET A 15 33.26 -47.88 -64.80
N ASN A 16 33.92 -48.92 -64.28
CA ASN A 16 33.73 -49.36 -62.91
C ASN A 16 34.16 -48.28 -61.91
N ASP A 17 35.33 -47.65 -62.12
CA ASP A 17 35.82 -46.57 -61.25
C ASP A 17 34.84 -45.38 -61.25
N MET A 18 34.25 -45.05 -62.40
CA MET A 18 33.21 -44.01 -62.50
C MET A 18 31.90 -44.40 -61.81
N GLU A 19 31.49 -45.66 -61.91
CA GLU A 19 30.28 -46.17 -61.25
C GLU A 19 30.44 -46.13 -59.72
N ASP A 20 31.60 -46.54 -59.20
CA ASP A 20 31.92 -46.49 -57.78
C ASP A 20 31.92 -45.05 -57.25
N GLU A 21 32.53 -44.10 -57.98
CA GLU A 21 32.52 -42.69 -57.58
C GLU A 21 31.11 -42.08 -57.67
N ALA A 22 30.32 -42.43 -58.69
CA ALA A 22 28.93 -41.99 -58.80
C ALA A 22 28.06 -42.50 -57.64
N ALA A 23 28.24 -43.76 -57.23
CA ALA A 23 27.55 -44.34 -56.08
C ALA A 23 27.92 -43.61 -54.78
N LYS A 24 29.20 -43.31 -54.58
CA LYS A 24 29.69 -42.56 -53.42
C LYS A 24 29.14 -41.14 -53.38
N ILE A 25 29.14 -40.43 -54.51
CA ILE A 25 28.55 -39.08 -54.61
C ILE A 25 27.05 -39.13 -54.27
N SER A 26 26.32 -40.10 -54.81
CA SER A 26 24.88 -40.24 -54.55
C SER A 26 24.58 -40.44 -53.05
N VAL A 27 25.38 -41.23 -52.34
CA VAL A 27 25.22 -41.43 -50.89
C VAL A 27 25.51 -40.14 -50.12
N GLU A 28 26.56 -39.41 -50.50
CA GLU A 28 26.92 -38.13 -49.88
C GLU A 28 25.83 -37.07 -50.09
N GLU A 29 25.25 -36.98 -51.30
CA GLU A 29 24.14 -36.07 -51.62
C GLU A 29 22.89 -36.36 -50.78
N GLU A 30 22.49 -37.64 -50.65
CA GLU A 30 21.35 -38.02 -49.82
C GLU A 30 21.58 -37.74 -48.33
N MET A 31 22.81 -37.92 -47.85
CA MET A 31 23.19 -37.55 -46.49
C MET A 31 23.06 -36.03 -46.28
N GLN A 32 23.58 -35.22 -47.21
CA GLN A 32 23.49 -33.77 -47.14
C GLN A 32 22.04 -33.29 -47.20
N LEU A 33 21.23 -33.87 -48.07
CA LEU A 33 19.80 -33.59 -48.19
C LEU A 33 19.04 -33.84 -46.87
N THR A 34 19.37 -34.94 -46.20
CA THR A 34 18.79 -35.28 -44.89
C THR A 34 19.20 -34.28 -43.81
N ASN A 35 20.46 -33.84 -43.82
CA ASN A 35 20.96 -32.81 -42.89
C ASN A 35 20.25 -31.47 -43.13
N ILE A 36 20.10 -31.04 -44.38
CA ILE A 36 19.39 -29.80 -44.74
C ILE A 36 17.95 -29.86 -44.21
N ARG A 37 17.22 -30.94 -44.48
CA ARG A 37 15.83 -31.11 -44.00
C ARG A 37 15.71 -31.07 -42.47
N THR A 38 16.73 -31.54 -41.76
CA THR A 38 16.76 -31.49 -40.30
C THR A 38 16.96 -30.07 -39.81
N LEU A 39 17.95 -29.35 -40.38
CA LEU A 39 18.21 -27.95 -40.06
C LEU A 39 17.03 -27.03 -40.40
N GLU A 40 16.31 -27.28 -41.50
CA GLU A 40 15.09 -26.54 -41.84
C GLU A 40 14.03 -26.65 -40.75
N LYS A 41 13.81 -27.85 -40.22
CA LYS A 41 12.87 -28.07 -39.10
C LYS A 41 13.33 -27.35 -37.83
N ASP A 42 14.62 -27.42 -37.51
CA ASP A 42 15.17 -26.73 -36.33
C ASP A 42 15.03 -25.20 -36.46
N ILE A 43 15.24 -24.66 -37.66
CA ILE A 43 15.02 -23.24 -37.97
C ILE A 43 13.55 -22.87 -37.77
N ASP A 44 12.61 -23.68 -38.23
CA ASP A 44 11.18 -23.39 -38.08
C ASP A 44 10.73 -23.50 -36.62
N LEU A 45 11.26 -24.46 -35.86
CA LEU A 45 11.07 -24.53 -34.41
C LEU A 45 11.62 -23.26 -33.73
N ALA A 46 12.83 -22.83 -34.07
CA ALA A 46 13.43 -21.62 -33.52
C ALA A 46 12.59 -20.37 -33.84
N LYS A 47 12.10 -20.22 -35.08
CA LYS A 47 11.20 -19.11 -35.47
C LYS A 47 9.91 -19.11 -34.65
N SER A 48 9.31 -20.28 -34.43
CA SER A 48 8.10 -20.40 -33.63
C SER A 48 8.35 -20.00 -32.17
N GLY A 49 9.48 -20.45 -31.60
CA GLY A 49 9.91 -20.07 -30.25
C GLY A 49 10.19 -18.58 -30.10
N ILE A 50 10.82 -17.94 -31.10
CA ILE A 50 11.05 -16.48 -31.11
C ILE A 50 9.73 -15.71 -31.14
N THR A 51 8.77 -16.17 -31.94
CA THR A 51 7.43 -15.55 -32.01
C THR A 51 6.72 -15.62 -30.66
N GLN A 52 6.69 -16.81 -30.05
CA GLN A 52 6.08 -17.00 -28.72
C GLN A 52 6.77 -16.13 -27.66
N PHE A 53 8.11 -16.13 -27.63
CA PHE A 53 8.87 -15.32 -26.69
C PHE A 53 8.58 -13.81 -26.83
N LYS A 54 8.40 -13.33 -28.06
CA LYS A 54 8.04 -11.93 -28.32
C LYS A 54 6.66 -11.60 -27.74
N GLU A 55 5.66 -12.47 -27.93
CA GLU A 55 4.33 -12.29 -27.35
C GLU A 55 4.37 -12.25 -25.82
N ASP A 56 5.11 -13.17 -25.20
CA ASP A 56 5.22 -13.22 -23.75
C ASP A 56 5.97 -12.02 -23.17
N SER A 57 6.97 -11.50 -23.90
CA SER A 57 7.65 -10.25 -23.56
C SER A 57 6.69 -9.06 -23.56
N GLU A 58 5.79 -8.96 -24.55
CA GLU A 58 4.79 -7.89 -24.60
C GLU A 58 3.74 -8.01 -23.48
N LYS A 59 3.26 -9.24 -23.19
CA LYS A 59 2.40 -9.49 -22.02
C LYS A 59 3.07 -9.07 -20.72
N MET A 60 4.35 -9.43 -20.54
CA MET A 60 5.15 -9.05 -19.37
C MET A 60 5.28 -7.53 -19.24
N LYS A 61 5.51 -6.81 -20.34
CA LYS A 61 5.56 -5.34 -20.34
C LYS A 61 4.23 -4.72 -19.91
N ALA A 62 3.10 -5.26 -20.38
CA ALA A 62 1.77 -4.80 -19.97
C ALA A 62 1.54 -4.96 -18.47
N VAL A 63 1.81 -6.15 -17.92
CA VAL A 63 1.69 -6.45 -16.48
C VAL A 63 2.62 -5.54 -15.66
N LYS A 64 3.87 -5.35 -16.11
CA LYS A 64 4.81 -4.41 -15.48
C LYS A 64 4.25 -2.98 -15.44
N GLY A 65 3.64 -2.52 -16.52
CA GLY A 65 3.01 -1.20 -16.61
C GLY A 65 1.88 -1.01 -15.60
N GLU A 66 1.02 -2.02 -15.43
CA GLU A 66 -0.05 -2.02 -14.42
C GLU A 66 0.52 -1.98 -12.99
N ILE A 67 1.55 -2.78 -12.71
CA ILE A 67 2.22 -2.80 -11.40
C ILE A 67 2.83 -1.43 -11.09
N CYS A 68 3.55 -0.82 -12.03
CA CYS A 68 4.11 0.51 -11.86
C CYS A 68 3.03 1.56 -11.55
N SER A 69 1.89 1.49 -12.23
CA SER A 69 0.75 2.39 -11.98
C SER A 69 0.22 2.24 -10.54
N LYS A 70 0.03 0.99 -10.08
CA LYS A 70 -0.42 0.69 -8.70
C LYS A 70 0.59 1.16 -7.65
N ILE A 71 1.89 1.02 -7.91
CA ILE A 71 2.95 1.51 -7.01
C ILE A 71 2.88 3.03 -6.90
N LEU A 72 2.77 3.74 -8.03
CA LEU A 72 2.70 5.19 -8.06
C LEU A 72 1.46 5.73 -7.30
N GLU A 73 0.31 5.08 -7.47
CA GLU A 73 -0.91 5.42 -6.73
C GLU A 73 -0.72 5.26 -5.22
N LYS A 74 -0.14 4.14 -4.79
CA LYS A 74 0.15 3.89 -3.36
C LYS A 74 1.14 4.90 -2.80
N GLN A 75 2.20 5.25 -3.55
CA GLN A 75 3.17 6.28 -3.13
C GLN A 75 2.51 7.65 -2.93
N LYS A 76 1.61 8.06 -3.85
CA LYS A 76 0.84 9.31 -3.69
C LYS A 76 -0.03 9.30 -2.43
N ARG A 77 -0.71 8.16 -2.17
CA ARG A 77 -1.54 8.02 -0.97
C ARG A 77 -0.72 8.05 0.32
N ILE A 78 0.46 7.43 0.33
CA ILE A 78 1.39 7.49 1.47
C ILE A 78 1.81 8.93 1.73
N ALA A 79 2.27 9.66 0.70
CA ALA A 79 2.68 11.06 0.86
C ALA A 79 1.55 11.95 1.39
N SER A 80 0.30 11.73 0.94
CA SER A 80 -0.87 12.43 1.48
C SER A 80 -1.08 12.13 2.97
N LEU A 81 -1.01 10.86 3.37
CA LEU A 81 -1.17 10.48 4.76
C LEU A 81 -0.03 10.98 5.65
N GLU A 82 1.20 10.99 5.15
CA GLU A 82 2.36 11.57 5.84
C GLU A 82 2.17 13.06 6.08
N PHE A 83 1.63 13.78 5.08
CA PHE A 83 1.27 15.19 5.23
C PHE A 83 0.18 15.40 6.30
N ASP A 84 -0.89 14.60 6.26
CA ASP A 84 -1.98 14.68 7.24
C ASP A 84 -1.49 14.38 8.66
N ILE A 85 -0.66 13.34 8.82
CA ILE A 85 -0.02 13.01 10.10
C ILE A 85 0.84 14.18 10.57
N SER A 86 1.65 14.78 9.69
CA SER A 86 2.50 15.91 10.05
C SER A 86 1.67 17.08 10.58
N LYS A 87 0.56 17.42 9.90
CA LYS A 87 -0.40 18.45 10.31
C LYS A 87 -1.04 18.14 11.67
N LEU A 88 -1.53 16.92 11.87
CA LEU A 88 -2.16 16.52 13.14
C LEU A 88 -1.15 16.39 14.28
N SER A 89 0.12 16.14 13.97
CA SER A 89 1.20 16.07 14.96
C SER A 89 1.73 17.43 15.38
N GLN A 90 1.31 18.52 14.73
CA GLN A 90 1.78 19.86 15.05
C GLN A 90 1.47 20.18 16.51
N PRO A 91 2.51 20.38 17.34
CA PRO A 91 2.35 20.61 18.77
C PRO A 91 1.58 21.90 19.05
N GLU A 92 1.62 22.89 18.15
CA GLU A 92 0.86 24.13 18.28
C GLU A 92 -0.65 23.89 18.23
N LEU A 93 -1.10 22.98 17.36
CA LEU A 93 -2.52 22.64 17.23
C LEU A 93 -3.02 21.90 18.48
N LYS A 94 -2.22 20.95 18.98
CA LYS A 94 -2.54 20.23 20.22
C LYS A 94 -2.46 21.13 21.45
N ALA A 95 -1.47 22.02 21.51
CA ALA A 95 -1.29 22.94 22.62
C ALA A 95 -2.44 23.93 22.70
N ALA A 96 -2.91 24.47 21.58
CA ALA A 96 -4.04 25.39 21.54
C ALA A 96 -5.31 24.77 22.16
N ASP A 97 -5.65 23.54 21.78
CA ASP A 97 -6.80 22.82 22.34
C ASP A 97 -6.66 22.58 23.84
N VAL A 98 -5.46 22.21 24.31
CA VAL A 98 -5.17 21.99 25.73
C VAL A 98 -5.27 23.31 26.51
N THR A 99 -4.66 24.40 26.02
CA THR A 99 -4.72 25.70 26.69
C THR A 99 -6.14 26.23 26.81
N ALA A 100 -6.97 26.12 25.76
CA ALA A 100 -8.36 26.53 25.82
C ALA A 100 -9.14 25.75 26.89
N LEU A 101 -8.91 24.44 26.97
CA LEU A 101 -9.55 23.59 27.98
C LEU A 101 -9.08 23.93 29.41
N GLU A 102 -7.80 24.24 29.59
CA GLU A 102 -7.23 24.69 30.87
C GLU A 102 -7.83 26.04 31.31
N GLU A 103 -8.02 26.98 30.37
CA GLU A 103 -8.67 28.26 30.64
C GLU A 103 -10.13 28.09 31.09
N GLU A 104 -10.91 27.27 30.39
CA GLU A 104 -12.29 26.95 30.80
C GLU A 104 -12.36 26.29 32.18
N TYR A 105 -11.46 25.33 32.45
CA TYR A 105 -11.37 24.66 33.75
C TYR A 105 -11.08 25.65 34.89
N ASN A 106 -10.14 26.58 34.68
CA ASN A 106 -9.80 27.60 35.66
C ASN A 106 -10.95 28.59 35.90
N ALA A 107 -11.68 28.97 34.85
CA ALA A 107 -12.87 29.81 34.97
C ALA A 107 -13.95 29.13 35.84
N LEU A 108 -14.24 27.85 35.58
CA LEU A 108 -15.19 27.07 36.35
C LEU A 108 -14.78 26.92 37.83
N LEU A 109 -13.49 26.76 38.11
CA LEU A 109 -12.98 26.73 39.49
C LEU A 109 -13.21 28.05 40.22
N SER A 110 -13.00 29.18 39.54
CA SER A 110 -13.23 30.52 40.09
C SER A 110 -14.72 30.74 40.39
N ASP A 111 -15.60 30.39 39.45
CA ASP A 111 -17.06 30.51 39.64
C ASP A 111 -17.52 29.67 40.82
N LYS A 112 -17.05 28.41 40.90
CA LYS A 112 -17.33 27.54 42.03
C LYS A 112 -16.86 28.14 43.36
N ALA A 113 -15.68 28.77 43.39
CA ALA A 113 -15.19 29.42 44.60
C ALA A 113 -16.13 30.58 45.02
N GLY A 114 -16.52 31.44 44.08
CA GLY A 114 -17.48 32.52 44.31
C GLY A 114 -18.84 32.03 44.83
N GLU A 115 -19.38 30.97 44.24
CA GLU A 115 -20.62 30.33 44.71
C GLU A 115 -20.47 29.80 46.14
N THR A 116 -19.35 29.16 46.48
CA THR A 116 -19.12 28.65 47.85
C THR A 116 -19.00 29.76 48.89
N GLU A 117 -18.39 30.90 48.54
CA GLU A 117 -18.30 32.07 49.41
C GLU A 117 -19.67 32.72 49.65
N TYR A 118 -20.45 32.83 48.58
CA TYR A 118 -21.82 33.33 48.66
C TYR A 118 -22.70 32.44 49.55
N LEU A 119 -22.65 31.13 49.37
CA LEU A 119 -23.37 30.16 50.21
C LEU A 119 -22.95 30.29 51.69
N ARG A 120 -21.65 30.37 51.98
CA ARG A 120 -21.15 30.57 53.35
C ARG A 120 -21.65 31.88 53.97
N SER A 121 -21.73 32.95 53.18
CA SER A 121 -22.28 34.23 53.63
C SER A 121 -23.76 34.11 53.98
N LEU A 122 -24.55 33.42 53.13
CA LEU A 122 -25.95 33.14 53.40
C LEU A 122 -26.14 32.31 54.66
N GLU A 123 -25.36 31.24 54.85
CA GLU A 123 -25.37 30.44 56.07
C GLU A 123 -25.12 31.30 57.32
N LYS A 124 -24.14 32.21 57.26
CA LYS A 124 -23.84 33.14 58.35
C LYS A 124 -24.98 34.13 58.62
N GLN A 125 -25.66 34.61 57.58
CA GLN A 125 -26.84 35.48 57.73
C GLN A 125 -28.01 34.72 58.37
N VAL A 126 -28.25 33.49 57.92
CA VAL A 126 -29.25 32.59 58.52
C VAL A 126 -28.95 32.36 60.00
N GLU A 127 -27.69 32.13 60.37
CA GLU A 127 -27.33 31.93 61.78
C GLU A 127 -27.60 33.18 62.63
N LYS A 128 -27.28 34.38 62.13
CA LYS A 128 -27.63 35.64 62.81
C LYS A 128 -29.14 35.81 63.00
N LEU A 129 -29.95 35.41 62.02
CA LEU A 129 -31.41 35.48 62.13
C LEU A 129 -31.95 34.54 63.20
N LYS A 130 -31.32 33.38 63.42
CA LYS A 130 -31.69 32.45 64.51
C LYS A 130 -31.44 33.02 65.90
N GLU A 131 -30.49 33.95 66.06
CA GLU A 131 -30.19 34.60 67.35
C GLU A 131 -31.21 35.69 67.72
N ILE A 132 -32.04 36.14 66.78
CA ILE A 132 -33.03 37.18 67.03
C ILE A 132 -34.20 36.60 67.83
N SER A 133 -34.30 37.03 69.09
CA SER A 133 -35.47 36.84 69.95
C SER A 133 -35.91 38.16 70.55
N HIS A 134 -37.22 38.35 70.70
CA HIS A 134 -37.81 39.55 71.28
C HIS A 134 -38.94 39.19 72.23
N VAL A 135 -38.96 39.84 73.39
CA VAL A 135 -40.06 39.71 74.35
C VAL A 135 -41.09 40.78 74.05
N VAL A 136 -42.30 40.36 73.69
CA VAL A 136 -43.43 41.23 73.37
C VAL A 136 -44.41 41.19 74.54
N LYS A 137 -44.78 42.36 75.05
CA LYS A 137 -45.84 42.50 76.07
C LYS A 137 -47.20 42.62 75.40
N CYS A 138 -48.10 41.70 75.74
CA CYS A 138 -49.50 41.80 75.39
C CYS A 138 -50.19 42.88 76.24
N ALA A 139 -51.25 43.48 75.71
CA ALA A 139 -52.09 44.43 76.44
C ALA A 139 -52.73 43.83 77.72
N CYS A 140 -52.77 42.50 77.86
CA CYS A 140 -53.20 41.81 79.08
C CYS A 140 -52.12 41.71 80.18
N GLY A 141 -50.89 42.15 79.92
CA GLY A 141 -49.76 42.11 80.85
C GLY A 141 -48.85 40.89 80.73
N GLU A 142 -49.21 39.90 79.91
CA GLU A 142 -48.36 38.72 79.64
C GLU A 142 -47.21 39.05 78.68
N GLU A 143 -46.04 38.47 78.95
CA GLU A 143 -44.84 38.57 78.12
C GLU A 143 -44.68 37.30 77.27
N TYR A 144 -44.45 37.48 75.96
CA TYR A 144 -44.26 36.40 75.00
C TYR A 144 -42.89 36.55 74.32
N THR A 145 -42.06 35.52 74.39
CA THR A 145 -40.81 35.49 73.63
C THR A 145 -41.09 35.02 72.20
N VAL A 146 -40.96 35.93 71.25
CA VAL A 146 -41.01 35.64 69.82
C VAL A 146 -39.58 35.36 69.35
N ALA A 147 -39.35 34.16 68.85
CA ALA A 147 -38.09 33.77 68.22
C ALA A 147 -38.37 33.17 66.84
N VAL A 148 -37.40 33.24 65.96
CA VAL A 148 -37.49 32.56 64.65
C VAL A 148 -37.43 31.05 64.90
N ASN A 149 -38.53 30.34 64.60
CA ASN A 149 -38.59 28.89 64.82
C ASN A 149 -37.53 28.15 64.01
N ARG A 150 -36.94 27.13 64.65
CA ARG A 150 -35.91 26.23 64.09
C ARG A 150 -36.44 25.41 62.92
#